data_AF-A0A7W1GGM0-F1
#
_entry.id   AF-A0A7W1GGM0-F1
#
_cell.length_a   1.000
_cell.length_b   1.000
_cell.length_c   1.000
_cell.angle_alpha   90.00
_cell.angle_beta   90.00
_cell.angle_gamma   90.00
#
_symmetry.space_group_name_H-M   'P 1'
#
loop_
_entity.id
_entity.type
_entity.pdbx_description
1 polymer ?
#
loop_
_entity_poly.entity_id
_entity_poly.type
_entity_poly.pdbx_seq_one_letter_code
_entity_poly.pdbx_strand_id
1 'polypeptide(L)'
;MAYPVIERIELPILQELVATGGEEDVRFLYDRLVAYFPQMTETDVHALRNGHRGGWRRIVQRAGRALDDQRLIERHRGLWVITNAGRKRAADEATQFSLAQTAESAAGDLATFTHVEAQQMLLDVGRVLGYYAQMEFEYYDVVWREGEASPRLSHVFEVQRKGSIDSALAKLKHAYDAQRSKPYLIVASEHDTGRAQKHLSEARAGAFHEIGRVTTIFSFAELRRLHRALTSVEDILAGIFE
;
A
#
# COMPACT_ATOMS: atom_id res chain seq x y z
N MET A 1 -1.64 32.01 -2.97
CA MET A 1 -1.97 30.65 -3.47
C MET A 1 -0.83 30.17 -4.35
N ALA A 2 -0.09 29.14 -3.92
CA ALA A 2 0.85 28.45 -4.80
C ALA A 2 0.14 27.23 -5.36
N TYR A 3 -0.29 27.29 -6.62
CA TYR A 3 -0.89 26.13 -7.27
C TYR A 3 0.20 25.12 -7.67
N PRO A 4 -0.11 23.81 -7.70
CA PRO A 4 0.82 22.81 -8.21
C PRO A 4 1.15 23.09 -9.68
N VAL A 5 2.36 22.68 -10.09
CA VAL A 5 2.79 22.70 -11.49
C VAL A 5 1.89 21.79 -12.33
N ILE A 6 1.72 22.13 -13.61
CA ILE A 6 0.73 21.50 -14.51
C ILE A 6 0.97 19.99 -14.62
N GLU A 7 2.24 19.60 -14.72
CA GLU A 7 2.71 18.23 -14.90
C GLU A 7 2.28 17.33 -13.73
N ARG A 8 2.20 17.89 -12.51
CA ARG A 8 1.75 17.15 -11.32
C ARG A 8 0.25 16.89 -11.28
N ILE A 9 -0.53 17.55 -12.13
CA ILE A 9 -2.00 17.42 -12.19
C ILE A 9 -2.42 16.41 -13.26
N GLU A 10 -1.58 16.18 -14.27
CA GLU A 10 -1.85 15.25 -15.36
C GLU A 10 -2.16 13.84 -14.86
N LEU A 11 -1.33 13.29 -13.98
CA LEU A 11 -1.50 11.92 -13.48
C LEU A 11 -2.79 11.76 -12.63
N PRO A 12 -3.07 12.64 -11.64
CA PRO A 12 -4.36 12.62 -10.93
C PRO A 12 -5.59 12.69 -11.84
N ILE A 13 -5.56 13.46 -12.94
CA ILE A 13 -6.65 13.48 -13.93
C ILE A 13 -6.88 12.09 -14.53
N LEU A 14 -5.80 11.42 -14.95
CA LEU A 14 -5.90 10.07 -15.53
C LEU A 14 -6.41 9.05 -14.50
N GLN A 15 -5.94 9.13 -13.25
CA GLN A 15 -6.38 8.24 -12.16
C GLN A 15 -7.87 8.40 -11.85
N GLU A 16 -8.36 9.63 -11.75
CA GLU A 16 -9.78 9.91 -11.53
C GLU A 16 -10.65 9.40 -12.69
N LEU A 17 -10.23 9.62 -13.94
CA LEU A 17 -10.96 9.11 -15.10
C LEU A 17 -10.98 7.57 -15.14
N VAL A 18 -9.92 6.89 -14.71
CA VAL A 18 -9.92 5.43 -14.55
C VAL A 18 -10.92 5.01 -13.47
N ALA A 19 -10.94 5.70 -12.33
CA ALA A 19 -11.81 5.40 -11.19
C ALA A 19 -13.30 5.57 -11.51
N THR A 20 -13.65 6.49 -12.42
CA THR A 20 -15.05 6.75 -12.83
C THR A 20 -15.53 5.87 -13.98
N GLY A 21 -14.74 4.88 -14.41
CA GLY A 21 -15.09 3.98 -15.50
C GLY A 21 -14.59 4.44 -16.88
N GLY A 22 -13.94 5.60 -16.98
CA GLY A 22 -13.26 6.05 -18.19
C GLY A 22 -13.69 7.40 -18.72
N GLU A 23 -14.73 7.99 -18.16
CA GLU A 23 -15.25 9.28 -18.57
C GLU A 23 -15.76 10.05 -17.35
N GLU A 24 -15.65 11.38 -17.38
CA GLU A 24 -16.17 12.23 -16.31
C GLU A 24 -16.42 13.66 -16.80
N ASP A 25 -17.40 14.33 -16.19
CA ASP A 25 -17.59 15.78 -16.38
C ASP A 25 -16.49 16.55 -15.65
N VAL A 26 -15.83 17.45 -16.37
CA VAL A 26 -14.71 18.25 -15.87
C VAL A 26 -15.05 19.04 -14.61
N ARG A 27 -16.33 19.35 -14.37
CA ARG A 27 -16.79 20.02 -13.15
C ARG A 27 -16.54 19.18 -11.91
N PHE A 28 -16.74 17.86 -11.99
CA PHE A 28 -16.47 16.94 -10.88
C PHE A 28 -14.97 16.73 -10.69
N LEU A 29 -14.19 16.71 -11.78
CA LEU A 29 -12.73 16.63 -11.72
C LEU A 29 -12.14 17.81 -10.93
N TYR A 30 -12.64 19.04 -11.09
CA TYR A 30 -12.14 20.18 -10.32
C TYR A 30 -12.23 19.97 -8.81
N ASP A 31 -13.30 19.34 -8.34
CA ASP A 31 -13.55 19.21 -6.91
C ASP A 31 -12.79 17.98 -6.34
N ARG A 32 -12.70 16.87 -7.08
CA ARG A 32 -11.99 15.66 -6.64
C ARG A 32 -10.47 15.80 -6.64
N LEU A 33 -9.92 16.49 -7.65
CA LEU A 33 -8.47 16.66 -7.79
C LEU A 33 -7.83 17.41 -6.62
N VAL A 34 -8.59 18.18 -5.84
CA VAL A 34 -8.07 18.90 -4.66
C VAL A 34 -7.51 17.92 -3.62
N ALA A 35 -8.10 16.73 -3.47
CA ALA A 35 -7.67 15.74 -2.49
C ALA A 35 -6.26 15.18 -2.75
N TYR A 36 -5.76 15.30 -3.99
CA TYR A 36 -4.44 14.81 -4.39
C TYR A 36 -3.29 15.75 -3.99
N PHE A 37 -3.61 16.96 -3.50
CA PHE A 37 -2.62 17.99 -3.20
C PHE A 37 -2.74 18.46 -1.74
N PRO A 38 -2.30 17.65 -0.76
CA PRO A 38 -2.40 17.99 0.66
C PRO A 38 -1.58 19.23 1.05
N GLN A 39 -0.64 19.67 0.20
CA GLN A 39 0.09 20.93 0.36
C GLN A 39 -0.75 22.18 0.10
N MET A 40 -1.97 22.05 -0.43
CA MET A 40 -2.89 23.18 -0.54
C MET A 40 -3.42 23.51 0.85
N THR A 41 -3.22 24.75 1.31
CA THR A 41 -3.60 25.14 2.67
C THR A 41 -5.12 25.03 2.87
N GLU A 42 -5.58 24.79 4.09
CA GLU A 42 -7.02 24.76 4.40
C GLU A 42 -7.73 26.04 3.93
N THR A 43 -7.02 27.17 3.95
CA THR A 43 -7.49 28.47 3.44
C THR A 43 -7.68 28.48 1.92
N ASP A 44 -6.77 27.82 1.17
CA ASP A 44 -6.88 27.67 -0.29
C ASP A 44 -8.06 26.75 -0.66
N VAL A 45 -8.22 25.64 0.07
CA VAL A 45 -9.35 24.71 -0.11
C VAL A 45 -10.68 25.40 0.21
N HIS A 46 -10.72 26.22 1.27
CA HIS A 46 -11.90 27.00 1.64
C HIS A 46 -12.23 28.09 0.58
N ALA A 47 -11.22 28.75 0.02
CA ALA A 47 -11.41 29.73 -1.07
C ALA A 47 -11.96 29.09 -2.36
N LEU A 48 -11.55 27.85 -2.68
CA LEU A 48 -12.10 27.07 -3.81
C LEU A 48 -13.57 26.68 -3.58
N ARG A 49 -13.93 26.31 -2.35
CA ARG A 49 -15.32 26.04 -1.95
C ARG A 49 -16.18 27.31 -2.07
N ASN A 50 -15.64 28.48 -1.72
CA ASN A 50 -16.31 29.79 -1.76
C ASN A 50 -16.22 30.51 -3.13
N GLY A 51 -16.09 29.78 -4.24
CA GLY A 51 -16.26 30.34 -5.59
C GLY A 51 -15.01 30.93 -6.25
N HIS A 52 -13.86 31.01 -5.58
CA HIS A 52 -12.60 31.51 -6.16
C HIS A 52 -11.87 30.43 -6.99
N ARG A 53 -12.62 29.79 -7.91
CA ARG A 53 -12.16 28.62 -8.69
C ARG A 53 -11.40 28.99 -9.98
N GLY A 54 -11.29 30.28 -10.32
CA GLY A 54 -10.78 30.72 -11.62
C GLY A 54 -9.30 30.36 -11.87
N GLY A 55 -8.45 30.40 -10.85
CA GLY A 55 -7.04 29.98 -10.96
C GLY A 55 -6.92 28.46 -11.13
N TRP A 56 -7.50 27.71 -10.21
CA TRP A 56 -7.51 26.24 -10.22
C TRP A 56 -8.08 25.64 -11.50
N ARG A 57 -9.26 26.10 -11.93
CA ARG A 57 -9.88 25.65 -13.18
C ARG A 57 -8.99 25.87 -14.38
N ARG A 58 -8.31 27.03 -14.46
CA ARG A 58 -7.39 27.33 -15.57
C ARG A 58 -6.22 26.35 -15.62
N ILE A 59 -5.68 25.96 -14.47
CA ILE A 59 -4.54 25.05 -14.41
C ILE A 59 -4.97 23.62 -14.74
N VAL A 60 -6.09 23.14 -14.17
CA VAL A 60 -6.66 21.83 -14.53
C VAL A 60 -6.98 21.76 -16.02
N GLN A 61 -7.56 22.82 -16.60
CA GLN A 61 -7.83 22.89 -18.04
C GLN A 61 -6.56 22.88 -18.90
N ARG A 62 -5.45 23.47 -18.42
CA ARG A 62 -4.15 23.40 -19.11
C ARG A 62 -3.55 21.99 -19.04
N ALA A 63 -3.63 21.33 -17.88
CA ALA A 63 -3.20 19.93 -17.74
C ALA A 63 -4.03 19.00 -18.64
N GLY A 64 -5.35 19.18 -18.67
CA GLY A 64 -6.21 18.42 -19.58
C GLY A 64 -5.86 18.66 -21.04
N ARG A 65 -5.57 19.90 -21.45
CA ARG A 65 -5.11 20.19 -22.81
C ARG A 65 -3.79 19.47 -23.13
N ALA A 66 -2.82 19.49 -22.22
CA ALA A 66 -1.56 18.79 -22.41
C ALA A 66 -1.75 17.26 -22.57
N LEU A 67 -2.66 16.65 -21.81
CA LEU A 67 -3.02 15.24 -21.95
C LEU A 67 -3.73 14.92 -23.28
N ASP A 68 -4.59 15.82 -23.74
CA ASP A 68 -5.33 15.72 -25.01
C ASP A 68 -4.40 15.86 -26.21
N ASP A 69 -3.46 16.81 -26.16
CA ASP A 69 -2.39 16.97 -27.17
C ASP A 69 -1.50 15.70 -27.26
N GLN A 70 -1.31 15.01 -26.14
CA GLN A 70 -0.62 13.72 -26.07
C GLN A 70 -1.50 12.50 -26.42
N ARG A 71 -2.78 12.71 -26.74
CA ARG A 71 -3.78 11.66 -27.03
C ARG A 71 -4.02 10.67 -25.88
N LEU A 72 -3.81 11.11 -24.65
CA LEU A 72 -4.04 10.31 -23.45
C LEU A 72 -5.48 10.43 -22.94
N ILE A 73 -6.12 11.55 -23.25
CA ILE A 73 -7.56 11.76 -23.08
C ILE A 73 -8.12 12.34 -24.37
N GLU A 74 -9.44 12.29 -24.51
CA GLU A 74 -10.21 13.01 -25.51
C GLU A 74 -11.10 14.01 -24.79
N ARG A 75 -11.03 15.28 -25.20
CA ARG A 75 -11.82 16.35 -24.59
C ARG A 75 -13.02 16.71 -25.46
N HIS A 76 -14.19 16.30 -25.01
CA HIS A 76 -15.47 16.79 -25.52
C HIS A 76 -16.00 17.91 -24.63
N ARG A 77 -17.01 18.66 -25.09
CA ARG A 77 -17.54 19.84 -24.37
C ARG A 77 -17.96 19.49 -22.94
N GLY A 78 -17.08 19.75 -21.97
CA GLY A 78 -17.29 19.45 -20.56
C GLY A 78 -17.06 18.00 -20.15
N LEU A 79 -16.97 17.05 -21.09
CA LEU A 79 -16.78 15.61 -20.84
C LEU A 79 -15.38 15.19 -21.29
N TRP A 80 -14.61 14.61 -20.37
CA TRP A 80 -13.27 14.10 -20.67
C TRP A 80 -13.31 12.58 -20.64
N VAL A 81 -12.71 11.95 -21.65
CA VAL A 81 -12.71 10.49 -21.82
C VAL A 81 -11.26 10.02 -21.87
N ILE A 82 -10.89 9.01 -21.09
CA ILE A 82 -9.53 8.47 -21.10
C ILE A 82 -9.35 7.49 -22.26
N THR A 83 -8.25 7.63 -23.00
CA THR A 83 -7.89 6.70 -24.08
C THR A 83 -7.19 5.46 -23.52
N ASN A 84 -7.00 4.42 -24.35
CA ASN A 84 -6.19 3.27 -23.96
C ASN A 84 -4.73 3.66 -23.64
N ALA A 85 -4.18 4.66 -24.32
CA ALA A 85 -2.84 5.19 -24.02
C ALA A 85 -2.82 5.90 -22.66
N GLY A 86 -3.87 6.67 -22.33
CA GLY A 86 -4.03 7.27 -21.00
C GLY A 86 -4.17 6.23 -19.90
N ARG A 87 -4.97 5.19 -20.10
CA ARG A 87 -5.10 4.07 -19.14
C ARG A 87 -3.76 3.37 -18.92
N LYS A 88 -3.01 3.14 -20.00
CA LYS A 88 -1.67 2.56 -19.92
C LYS A 88 -0.73 3.47 -19.13
N ARG A 89 -0.67 4.78 -19.41
CA ARG A 89 0.16 5.73 -18.64
C ARG A 89 -0.23 5.77 -17.17
N ALA A 90 -1.52 5.77 -16.85
CA ALA A 90 -2.00 5.73 -15.47
C ALA A 90 -1.56 4.44 -14.74
N ALA A 91 -1.59 3.30 -15.44
CA ALA A 91 -1.13 2.02 -14.91
C ALA A 91 0.40 1.96 -14.79
N ASP A 92 1.14 2.45 -15.79
CA ASP A 92 2.60 2.51 -15.81
C ASP A 92 3.12 3.42 -14.67
N GLU A 93 2.44 4.53 -14.39
CA GLU A 93 2.75 5.43 -13.28
C GLU A 93 2.32 4.88 -11.92
N ALA A 94 1.19 4.16 -11.82
CA ALA A 94 0.88 3.38 -10.62
C ALA A 94 1.95 2.31 -10.34
N THR A 95 2.54 1.76 -11.41
CA THR A 95 3.66 0.82 -11.35
C THR A 95 4.99 1.54 -11.04
N GLN A 96 5.21 2.77 -11.50
CA GLN A 96 6.40 3.59 -11.20
C GLN A 96 6.35 4.26 -9.82
N PHE A 97 5.18 4.57 -9.25
CA PHE A 97 5.09 4.94 -7.83
C PHE A 97 5.44 3.76 -6.91
N SER A 98 5.35 2.52 -7.43
CA SER A 98 5.86 1.30 -6.80
C SER A 98 7.35 1.02 -7.12
N LEU A 99 7.92 1.59 -8.19
CA LEU A 99 9.26 1.21 -8.70
C LEU A 99 10.32 2.32 -8.79
N ALA A 100 9.99 3.61 -8.85
CA ALA A 100 10.96 4.67 -9.19
C ALA A 100 11.62 5.34 -7.97
N GLN A 101 11.03 5.31 -6.77
CA GLN A 101 11.81 5.46 -5.53
C GLN A 101 12.53 4.15 -5.14
N THR A 102 12.23 3.06 -5.86
CA THR A 102 12.66 1.70 -5.54
C THR A 102 13.89 1.31 -6.37
N ALA A 103 14.07 1.83 -7.59
CA ALA A 103 15.08 1.31 -8.53
C ALA A 103 16.54 1.63 -8.19
N GLU A 104 16.86 2.82 -7.66
CA GLU A 104 18.25 3.16 -7.32
C GLU A 104 18.75 2.46 -6.04
N SER A 105 17.86 1.83 -5.26
CA SER A 105 18.22 1.03 -4.08
C SER A 105 17.76 -0.43 -4.12
N ALA A 106 17.06 -0.89 -5.16
CA ALA A 106 16.58 -2.28 -5.27
C ALA A 106 17.29 -3.11 -6.34
N ALA A 107 18.00 -2.51 -7.30
CA ALA A 107 18.71 -3.27 -8.33
C ALA A 107 19.91 -4.08 -7.77
N GLY A 108 20.34 -3.82 -6.53
CA GLY A 108 21.38 -4.59 -5.83
C GLY A 108 20.88 -5.70 -4.89
N ASP A 109 19.62 -5.67 -4.43
CA ASP A 109 19.23 -6.36 -3.18
C ASP A 109 18.06 -7.36 -3.28
N LEU A 110 17.41 -7.53 -4.44
CA LEU A 110 16.38 -8.57 -4.59
C LEU A 110 16.99 -9.99 -4.67
N ALA A 111 18.32 -10.09 -4.75
CA ALA A 111 19.03 -11.32 -4.49
C ALA A 111 19.32 -11.46 -2.98
N THR A 112 18.63 -12.42 -2.35
CA THR A 112 19.06 -13.16 -1.15
C THR A 112 18.57 -12.73 0.24
N PHE A 113 17.33 -12.23 0.40
CA PHE A 113 16.77 -12.23 1.76
C PHE A 113 16.53 -13.67 2.26
N THR A 114 17.15 -13.98 3.39
CA THR A 114 17.04 -15.27 4.06
C THR A 114 15.80 -15.31 4.95
N HIS A 115 15.35 -16.53 5.27
CA HIS A 115 14.26 -16.73 6.22
C HIS A 115 14.57 -16.08 7.57
N VAL A 116 15.82 -16.22 8.05
CA VAL A 116 16.31 -15.66 9.31
C VAL A 116 16.33 -14.13 9.29
N GLU A 117 16.76 -13.50 8.19
CA GLU A 117 16.74 -12.04 8.09
C GLU A 117 15.32 -11.47 8.15
N ALA A 118 14.34 -12.16 7.53
CA ALA A 118 12.95 -11.76 7.64
C ALA A 118 12.42 -11.92 9.07
N GLN A 119 12.77 -13.01 9.77
CA GLN A 119 12.42 -13.18 11.19
C GLN A 119 13.03 -12.07 12.06
N GLN A 120 14.30 -11.72 11.82
CA GLN A 120 14.97 -10.64 12.57
C GLN A 120 14.31 -9.28 12.32
N MET A 121 13.96 -8.95 11.07
CA MET A 121 13.22 -7.72 10.77
C MET A 121 11.88 -7.66 11.51
N LEU A 122 11.18 -8.79 11.64
CA LEU A 122 9.92 -8.87 12.40
C LEU A 122 10.15 -8.69 13.91
N LEU A 123 11.27 -9.17 14.46
CA LEU A 123 11.62 -8.90 15.86
C LEU A 123 11.83 -7.41 16.10
N ASP A 124 12.65 -6.77 15.26
CA ASP A 124 13.00 -5.37 15.39
C ASP A 124 11.74 -4.50 15.26
N VAL A 125 10.90 -4.77 14.26
CA VAL A 125 9.60 -4.07 14.09
C VAL A 125 8.73 -4.25 15.33
N GLY A 126 8.61 -5.48 15.85
CA GLY A 126 7.82 -5.75 17.05
C GLY A 126 8.30 -4.93 18.24
N ARG A 127 9.62 -4.90 18.48
CA ARG A 127 10.25 -4.13 19.55
C ARG A 127 9.98 -2.62 19.41
N VAL A 128 10.18 -2.06 18.22
CA VAL A 128 9.94 -0.63 17.95
C VAL A 128 8.49 -0.25 18.20
N LEU A 129 7.55 -1.16 17.95
CA LEU A 129 6.13 -0.96 18.19
C LEU A 129 5.69 -1.31 19.64
N GLY A 130 6.63 -1.60 20.54
CA GLY A 130 6.35 -1.88 21.96
C GLY A 130 5.86 -3.30 22.25
N TYR A 131 5.99 -4.24 21.30
CA TYR A 131 5.66 -5.64 21.52
C TYR A 131 6.86 -6.45 22.02
N TYR A 132 6.57 -7.47 22.83
CA TYR A 132 7.51 -8.55 23.08
C TYR A 132 7.51 -9.53 21.90
N ALA A 133 8.55 -9.48 21.07
CA ALA A 133 8.70 -10.31 19.89
C ALA A 133 9.67 -11.48 20.14
N GLN A 134 9.34 -12.67 19.62
CA GLN A 134 10.17 -13.88 19.77
C GLN A 134 10.18 -14.71 18.48
N MET A 135 11.35 -15.22 18.10
CA MET A 135 11.53 -16.14 16.97
C MET A 135 11.37 -17.60 17.41
N GLU A 136 10.95 -18.45 16.47
CA GLU A 136 10.87 -19.92 16.62
C GLU A 136 10.13 -20.34 17.90
N PHE A 137 8.98 -19.71 18.14
CA PHE A 137 8.15 -20.02 19.30
C PHE A 137 7.20 -21.19 18.98
N GLU A 138 7.40 -22.31 19.66
CA GLU A 138 6.71 -23.58 19.40
C GLU A 138 6.89 -24.05 17.94
N TYR A 139 5.89 -23.85 17.10
CA TYR A 139 5.88 -24.21 15.68
C TYR A 139 5.69 -22.98 14.77
N TYR A 140 5.75 -21.78 15.33
CA TYR A 140 5.61 -20.51 14.63
C TYR A 140 6.97 -19.83 14.41
N ASP A 141 7.13 -19.19 13.26
CA ASP A 141 8.41 -18.57 12.90
C ASP A 141 8.69 -17.32 13.74
N VAL A 142 7.68 -16.45 13.94
CA VAL A 142 7.75 -15.30 14.86
C VAL A 142 6.40 -15.08 15.53
N VAL A 143 6.42 -14.68 16.80
CA VAL A 143 5.23 -14.27 17.55
C VAL A 143 5.44 -12.96 18.26
N TRP A 144 4.39 -12.16 18.38
CA TRP A 144 4.38 -10.94 19.21
C TRP A 144 3.35 -11.05 20.33
N ARG A 145 3.73 -10.51 21.49
CA ARG A 145 2.93 -10.45 22.72
C ARG A 145 2.93 -9.03 23.27
N GLU A 146 1.91 -8.66 24.04
CA GLU A 146 1.86 -7.35 24.72
C GLU A 146 2.96 -7.20 25.77
N GLY A 147 3.43 -8.31 26.34
CA GLY A 147 4.59 -8.36 27.22
C GLY A 147 5.10 -9.78 27.34
N GLU A 148 6.30 -9.95 27.91
CA GLU A 148 6.98 -11.25 28.03
C GLU A 148 6.15 -12.29 28.81
N ALA A 149 5.47 -11.85 29.88
CA ALA A 149 4.63 -12.70 30.70
C ALA A 149 3.21 -12.89 30.14
N SER A 150 2.86 -12.25 29.02
CA SER A 150 1.53 -12.40 28.42
C SER A 150 1.35 -13.82 27.91
N PRO A 151 0.31 -14.54 28.37
CA PRO A 151 0.02 -15.89 27.87
C PRO A 151 -0.57 -15.86 26.45
N ARG A 152 -1.10 -14.70 26.02
CA ARG A 152 -1.77 -14.57 24.72
C ARG A 152 -0.81 -14.05 23.66
N LEU A 153 -0.76 -14.77 22.54
CA LEU A 153 -0.13 -14.35 21.29
C LEU A 153 -1.04 -13.30 20.62
N SER A 154 -0.51 -12.10 20.45
CA SER A 154 -1.24 -11.00 19.79
C SER A 154 -1.12 -11.11 18.27
N HIS A 155 0.09 -11.39 17.77
CA HIS A 155 0.38 -11.56 16.35
C HIS A 155 1.19 -12.84 16.15
N VAL A 156 0.93 -13.55 15.05
CA VAL A 156 1.68 -14.75 14.65
C VAL A 156 2.07 -14.63 13.20
N PHE A 157 3.34 -14.88 12.90
CA PHE A 157 3.93 -14.73 11.59
C PHE A 157 4.50 -16.06 11.10
N GLU A 158 4.24 -16.38 9.84
CA GLU A 158 4.91 -17.44 9.09
C GLU A 158 5.67 -16.84 7.90
N VAL A 159 6.93 -17.22 7.71
CA VAL A 159 7.84 -16.67 6.73
C VAL A 159 8.14 -17.73 5.67
N GLN A 160 7.57 -17.56 4.47
CA GLN A 160 7.68 -18.52 3.38
C GLN A 160 8.55 -18.04 2.22
N ARG A 161 9.65 -18.77 2.01
CA ARG A 161 10.55 -18.58 0.87
C ARG A 161 10.45 -19.72 -0.16
N LYS A 162 10.29 -20.95 0.31
CA LYS A 162 10.08 -22.17 -0.47
C LYS A 162 9.27 -23.13 0.39
N GLY A 163 8.27 -23.80 -0.19
CA GLY A 163 7.41 -24.72 0.55
C GLY A 163 5.93 -24.53 0.23
N SER A 164 5.08 -25.19 1.00
CA SER A 164 3.63 -25.11 0.83
C SER A 164 3.05 -23.94 1.59
N ILE A 165 2.42 -23.01 0.87
CA ILE A 165 1.62 -21.93 1.46
C ILE A 165 0.54 -22.50 2.37
N ASP A 166 -0.06 -23.63 2.01
CA ASP A 166 -1.16 -24.23 2.77
C ASP A 166 -0.72 -24.71 4.17
N SER A 167 0.53 -25.17 4.31
CA SER A 167 1.09 -25.54 5.62
C SER A 167 1.25 -24.32 6.53
N ALA A 168 1.70 -23.19 5.98
CA ALA A 168 1.77 -21.94 6.72
C ALA A 168 0.38 -21.44 7.12
N LEU A 169 -0.59 -21.48 6.19
CA LEU A 169 -1.97 -21.11 6.46
C LEU A 169 -2.62 -22.00 7.54
N ALA A 170 -2.30 -23.29 7.58
CA ALA A 170 -2.77 -24.21 8.61
C ALA A 170 -2.27 -23.82 10.01
N LYS A 171 -0.99 -23.49 10.16
CA LYS A 171 -0.43 -23.00 11.42
C LYS A 171 -1.08 -21.67 11.84
N LEU A 172 -1.21 -20.72 10.91
CA LEU A 172 -1.85 -19.43 11.16
C LEU A 172 -3.32 -19.59 11.58
N LYS A 173 -4.05 -20.51 10.94
CA LYS A 173 -5.41 -20.85 11.37
C LYS A 173 -5.43 -21.40 12.79
N HIS A 174 -4.53 -22.32 13.12
CA HIS A 174 -4.46 -22.86 14.47
C HIS A 174 -4.24 -21.77 15.53
N ALA A 175 -3.33 -20.81 15.27
CA ALA A 175 -3.11 -19.66 16.15
C ALA A 175 -4.39 -18.82 16.34
N TYR A 176 -5.07 -18.52 15.23
CA TYR A 176 -6.30 -17.76 15.24
C TYR A 176 -7.44 -18.48 15.99
N ASP A 177 -7.54 -19.80 15.82
CA ASP A 177 -8.56 -20.60 16.49
C ASP A 177 -8.33 -20.69 18.00
N ALA A 178 -7.08 -20.91 18.40
CA ALA A 178 -6.70 -21.09 19.80
C ALA A 178 -6.74 -19.79 20.60
N GLN A 179 -6.22 -18.69 20.03
CA GLN A 179 -5.95 -17.46 20.80
C GLN A 179 -6.47 -16.18 20.15
N ARG A 180 -7.14 -16.30 18.99
CA ARG A 180 -7.60 -15.15 18.19
C ARG A 180 -6.45 -14.19 17.88
N SER A 181 -5.26 -14.74 17.63
CA SER A 181 -4.07 -13.99 17.22
C SER A 181 -4.27 -13.42 15.82
N LYS A 182 -3.67 -12.27 15.52
CA LYS A 182 -3.67 -11.71 14.17
C LYS A 182 -2.67 -12.48 13.29
N PRO A 183 -3.11 -13.15 12.22
CA PRO A 183 -2.23 -13.96 11.39
C PRO A 183 -1.53 -13.14 10.30
N TYR A 184 -0.25 -13.40 10.09
CA TYR A 184 0.57 -12.75 9.06
C TYR A 184 1.36 -13.79 8.27
N LEU A 185 1.29 -13.71 6.95
CA LEU A 185 2.07 -14.56 6.05
C LEU A 185 3.04 -13.71 5.25
N ILE A 186 4.34 -13.97 5.42
CA ILE A 186 5.41 -13.24 4.76
C ILE A 186 5.94 -14.09 3.63
N VAL A 187 5.95 -13.59 2.40
CA VAL A 187 6.37 -14.37 1.23
C VAL A 187 7.57 -13.75 0.51
N ALA A 188 8.41 -14.57 -0.12
CA ALA A 188 9.64 -14.09 -0.74
C ALA A 188 9.42 -13.16 -1.94
N SER A 189 8.36 -13.35 -2.72
CA SER A 189 8.08 -12.53 -3.92
C SER A 189 6.66 -11.98 -3.94
N GLU A 190 6.48 -10.84 -4.60
CA GLU A 190 5.15 -10.26 -4.84
C GLU A 190 4.27 -11.14 -5.76
N HIS A 191 4.88 -12.00 -6.59
CA HIS A 191 4.10 -12.99 -7.33
C HIS A 191 3.47 -14.03 -6.39
N ASP A 192 4.19 -14.40 -5.31
CA ASP A 192 3.68 -15.33 -4.31
C ASP A 192 2.61 -14.71 -3.42
N THR A 193 2.61 -13.37 -3.23
CA THR A 193 1.52 -12.69 -2.51
C THR A 193 0.20 -12.85 -3.27
N GLY A 194 0.21 -12.67 -4.60
CA GLY A 194 -0.96 -12.88 -5.45
C GLY A 194 -1.48 -14.31 -5.39
N ARG A 195 -0.58 -15.31 -5.37
CA ARG A 195 -0.95 -16.73 -5.23
C ARG A 195 -1.55 -17.03 -3.86
N ALA A 196 -0.94 -16.54 -2.78
CA ALA A 196 -1.44 -16.71 -1.43
C ALA A 196 -2.81 -16.04 -1.23
N GLN A 197 -2.99 -14.84 -1.78
CA GLN A 197 -4.26 -14.12 -1.75
C GLN A 197 -5.35 -14.89 -2.51
N LYS A 198 -5.00 -15.45 -3.68
CA LYS A 198 -5.91 -16.30 -4.44
C LYS A 198 -6.32 -17.54 -3.64
N HIS A 199 -5.37 -18.26 -3.03
CA HIS A 199 -5.67 -19.42 -2.17
C HIS A 199 -6.60 -19.06 -1.00
N LEU A 200 -6.35 -17.95 -0.30
CA LEU A 200 -7.23 -17.48 0.77
C LEU A 200 -8.63 -17.10 0.24
N SER A 201 -8.70 -16.49 -0.94
CA SER A 201 -9.97 -16.08 -1.55
C SER A 201 -10.79 -17.26 -2.08
N GLU A 202 -10.14 -18.30 -2.59
CA GLU A 202 -10.78 -19.53 -3.05
C GLU A 202 -11.23 -20.40 -1.87
N ALA A 203 -10.52 -20.30 -0.73
CA ALA A 203 -10.93 -20.91 0.52
C ALA A 203 -12.17 -20.29 1.18
N ARG A 204 -12.92 -19.40 0.49
CA ARG A 204 -14.19 -18.81 0.97
C ARG A 204 -15.27 -19.83 1.34
N ALA A 205 -15.14 -21.08 0.92
CA ALA A 205 -15.99 -22.21 1.32
C ALA A 205 -15.20 -23.38 1.94
N GLY A 206 -13.91 -23.18 2.22
CA GLY A 206 -12.98 -24.23 2.65
C GLY A 206 -12.38 -23.99 4.04
N ALA A 207 -11.36 -24.78 4.38
CA ALA A 207 -10.77 -24.84 5.72
C ALA A 207 -10.20 -23.50 6.24
N PHE A 208 -9.90 -22.53 5.36
CA PHE A 208 -9.29 -21.25 5.74
C PHE A 208 -10.24 -20.05 5.66
N HIS A 209 -11.55 -20.27 5.44
CA HIS A 209 -12.51 -19.18 5.26
C HIS A 209 -12.47 -18.14 6.40
N GLU A 210 -12.36 -18.61 7.64
CA GLU A 210 -12.37 -17.76 8.84
C GLU A 210 -11.17 -16.82 8.92
N ILE A 211 -9.99 -17.28 8.47
CA ILE A 211 -8.77 -16.45 8.49
C ILE A 211 -8.60 -15.60 7.24
N GLY A 212 -9.28 -15.92 6.14
CA GLY A 212 -9.11 -15.24 4.85
C GLY A 212 -9.38 -13.73 4.85
N ARG A 213 -10.09 -13.21 5.87
CA ARG A 213 -10.35 -11.75 6.03
C ARG A 213 -9.43 -11.05 7.03
N VAL A 214 -8.76 -11.82 7.88
CA VAL A 214 -7.93 -11.30 8.99
C VAL A 214 -6.45 -11.55 8.77
N THR A 215 -6.09 -12.49 7.89
CA THR A 215 -4.70 -12.72 7.50
C THR A 215 -4.19 -11.56 6.66
N THR A 216 -3.09 -10.97 7.12
CA THR A 216 -2.35 -9.98 6.34
C THR A 216 -1.20 -10.67 5.62
N ILE A 217 -1.06 -10.43 4.32
CA ILE A 217 0.03 -10.98 3.51
C ILE A 217 0.94 -9.82 3.07
N PHE A 218 2.24 -9.97 3.23
CA PHE A 218 3.22 -9.06 2.65
C PHE A 218 4.48 -9.79 2.18
N SER A 219 5.17 -9.19 1.22
CA SER A 219 6.41 -9.68 0.66
C SER A 219 7.63 -9.31 1.53
N PHE A 220 8.76 -9.96 1.28
CA PHE A 220 10.04 -9.61 1.94
C PHE A 220 10.45 -8.16 1.62
N ALA A 221 10.14 -7.69 0.41
CA ALA A 221 10.38 -6.31 0.02
C ALA A 221 9.54 -5.32 0.83
N GLU A 222 8.26 -5.63 1.07
CA GLU A 222 7.37 -4.84 1.92
C GLU A 222 7.82 -4.83 3.38
N LEU A 223 8.19 -5.98 3.93
CA LEU A 223 8.72 -6.09 5.29
C LEU A 223 9.96 -5.21 5.46
N ARG A 224 10.89 -5.27 4.51
CA ARG A 224 12.10 -4.44 4.54
C ARG A 224 11.79 -2.96 4.50
N ARG A 225 10.82 -2.54 3.67
CA ARG A 225 10.39 -1.14 3.62
C ARG A 225 9.82 -0.70 4.97
N LEU A 226 8.98 -1.52 5.59
CA LEU A 226 8.43 -1.27 6.91
C LEU A 226 9.52 -1.18 7.98
N HIS A 227 10.43 -2.15 8.02
CA HIS A 227 11.54 -2.19 8.96
C HIS A 227 12.42 -0.95 8.87
N ARG A 228 12.85 -0.56 7.65
CA ARG A 228 13.63 0.67 7.44
C ARG A 228 12.88 1.92 7.85
N ALA A 229 11.60 2.03 7.50
CA ALA A 229 10.79 3.19 7.85
C ALA A 229 10.67 3.34 9.36
N LEU A 230 10.32 2.27 10.08
CA LEU A 230 10.14 2.31 11.53
C LEU A 230 11.45 2.52 12.29
N THR A 231 12.52 1.84 11.90
CA THR A 231 13.84 2.01 12.54
C THR A 231 14.41 3.40 12.32
N SER A 232 14.13 4.05 11.18
CA SER A 232 14.59 5.43 10.93
C SER A 232 13.97 6.48 11.86
N VAL A 233 12.87 6.14 12.55
CA VAL A 233 12.15 7.02 13.46
C VAL A 233 12.00 6.41 14.86
N GLU A 234 12.79 5.40 15.21
CA GLU A 234 12.67 4.65 16.49
C GLU A 234 12.71 5.57 17.70
N ASP A 235 13.64 6.55 17.73
CA ASP A 235 13.75 7.52 18.83
C ASP A 235 12.48 8.38 19.00
N ILE A 236 11.84 8.75 17.88
CA ILE A 236 10.59 9.53 17.89
C ILE A 236 9.44 8.65 18.41
N LEU A 237 9.39 7.39 17.97
CA LEU A 237 8.37 6.45 18.42
C LEU A 237 8.52 6.11 19.90
N ALA A 238 9.74 5.95 20.41
CA ALA A 238 10.00 5.73 21.83
C ALA A 238 9.40 6.85 22.68
N GLY A 239 9.57 8.12 22.29
CA GLY A 239 8.96 9.25 22.99
C GLY A 239 7.43 9.36 22.92
N ILE A 240 6.76 8.54 22.10
CA ILE A 240 5.29 8.46 22.01
C ILE A 240 4.74 7.30 22.85
N PHE A 241 5.49 6.21 22.94
CA PHE A 241 5.05 4.97 23.61
C PHE A 241 5.56 4.82 25.06
N GLU A 242 6.49 5.67 25.51
CA GLU A 242 6.79 5.91 26.94
C GLU A 242 5.76 6.80 27.63
#